data_AF-A0AAU9V222-F1
#
_entry.id   AF-A0AAU9V222-F1
#
_cell.length_a   1.000
_cell.length_b   1.000
_cell.length_c   1.000
_cell.angle_alpha   90.00
_cell.angle_beta   90.00
_cell.angle_gamma   90.00
#
_symmetry.space_group_name_H-M   'P 1'
#
loop_
_entity.id
_entity.type
_entity.pdbx_description
1 polymer ?
#
loop_
_entity_poly.entity_id
_entity_poly.type
_entity_poly.pdbx_seq_one_letter_code
_entity_poly.pdbx_strand_id
1 'polypeptide(L)'
;MVHNTIQIGLESIMRESNAPNVETVERKGNVTYAMDDIPPWYLCIFMALQHYLTMIGAIVAIPFILCPALCMAETDPDRSNIISTMIFVTGLITWLQATFGCRLPIVQGGTISFLVPTLAILGLPAWKCPAPEVLDAMNPEDRREVWTVRMCELSGAIAVASLFQVFGGYLGIIGSLLRYVTPLTIVPTVALVGLTLFDHAAEAASQQWGIAAG
;
A
#
# COMPACT_ATOMS: atom_id res chain seq x y z
N MET A 1 21.00 5.70 -40.80
CA MET A 1 20.14 6.45 -39.84
C MET A 1 20.58 6.33 -38.36
N VAL A 2 21.60 5.53 -38.03
CA VAL A 2 22.14 5.40 -36.65
C VAL A 2 23.39 6.26 -36.42
N HIS A 3 24.10 6.63 -37.50
CA HIS A 3 25.37 7.36 -37.40
C HIS A 3 25.20 8.86 -37.08
N ASN A 4 24.11 9.49 -37.54
CA ASN A 4 23.84 10.91 -37.25
C ASN A 4 23.41 11.16 -35.80
N THR A 5 22.82 10.18 -35.12
CA THR A 5 22.34 10.34 -33.74
C THR A 5 23.50 10.41 -32.75
N ILE A 6 24.62 9.76 -33.05
CA ILE A 6 25.82 9.77 -32.20
C ILE A 6 26.57 11.11 -32.33
N GLN A 7 26.63 11.70 -33.53
CA GLN A 7 27.26 13.02 -33.70
C GLN A 7 26.52 14.15 -32.97
N ILE A 8 25.18 14.11 -32.94
CA ILE A 8 24.39 15.10 -32.19
C ILE A 8 24.67 15.01 -30.68
N GLY A 9 24.83 13.80 -30.16
CA GLY A 9 25.17 13.58 -28.75
C GLY A 9 26.58 14.01 -28.36
N LEU A 10 27.54 13.97 -29.30
CA LEU A 10 28.92 14.39 -29.03
C LEU A 10 29.09 15.91 -29.10
N GLU A 11 28.37 16.59 -30.01
CA GLU A 11 28.35 18.06 -30.05
C GLU A 11 27.66 18.67 -28.81
N SER A 12 26.61 18.03 -28.27
CA SER A 12 25.96 18.52 -27.05
C SER A 12 26.88 18.44 -25.82
N ILE A 13 27.65 17.35 -25.70
CA ILE A 13 28.60 17.16 -24.60
C ILE A 13 29.77 18.16 -24.68
N MET A 14 30.25 18.49 -25.88
CA MET A 14 31.33 19.48 -26.05
C MET A 14 30.86 20.92 -25.80
N ARG A 15 29.56 21.22 -25.99
CA ARG A 15 28.97 22.52 -25.67
C ARG A 15 28.78 22.74 -24.16
N GLU A 16 28.56 21.68 -23.39
CA GLU A 16 28.41 21.73 -21.93
C GLU A 16 29.73 22.06 -21.20
N SER A 17 30.88 21.73 -21.80
CA SER A 17 32.18 21.95 -21.16
C SER A 17 32.66 23.41 -21.18
N ASN A 18 31.98 24.35 -21.85
CA ASN A 18 32.54 25.67 -22.15
C ASN A 18 31.64 26.89 -21.87
N ALA A 19 30.64 26.77 -20.98
CA ALA A 19 29.79 27.89 -20.58
C ALA A 19 30.00 28.26 -19.09
N PRO A 20 30.58 29.43 -18.78
CA PRO A 20 30.57 29.98 -17.44
C PRO A 20 29.31 30.84 -17.28
N ASN A 21 28.27 30.31 -16.63
CA ASN A 21 27.39 31.03 -15.72
C ASN A 21 26.20 30.14 -15.33
N VAL A 22 25.81 30.27 -14.06
CA VAL A 22 24.63 29.63 -13.47
C VAL A 22 23.38 30.21 -14.14
N GLU A 23 22.87 29.53 -15.17
CA GLU A 23 21.51 29.75 -15.66
C GLU A 23 20.60 28.64 -15.13
N THR A 24 19.51 29.05 -14.49
CA THR A 24 18.39 28.19 -14.08
C THR A 24 17.84 27.48 -15.31
N VAL A 25 18.17 26.19 -15.45
CA VAL A 25 17.60 25.33 -16.49
C VAL A 25 16.08 25.31 -16.34
N GLU A 26 15.36 25.93 -17.29
CA GLU A 26 13.91 25.77 -17.41
C GLU A 26 13.58 24.28 -17.58
N ARG A 27 12.93 23.69 -16.58
CA ARG A 27 12.46 22.31 -16.63
C ARG A 27 11.30 22.21 -17.62
N LYS A 28 11.55 21.65 -18.80
CA LYS A 28 10.53 21.20 -19.77
C LYS A 28 9.76 19.99 -19.22
N GLY A 29 8.88 20.22 -18.26
CA GLY A 29 7.90 19.24 -17.77
C GLY A 29 6.69 19.98 -17.19
N ASN A 30 5.49 19.51 -17.50
CA ASN A 30 4.22 20.07 -16.99
C ASN A 30 4.00 19.68 -15.51
N VAL A 31 4.92 20.06 -14.64
CA VAL A 31 4.89 19.76 -13.20
C VAL A 31 5.08 21.06 -12.43
N THR A 32 4.05 21.49 -11.71
CA THR A 32 4.04 22.76 -10.97
C THR A 32 4.99 22.80 -9.79
N TYR A 33 5.30 21.65 -9.18
CA TYR A 33 6.21 21.51 -8.05
C TYR A 33 7.07 20.26 -8.20
N ALA A 34 8.39 20.39 -8.12
CA ALA A 34 9.33 19.28 -8.04
C ALA A 34 9.36 18.67 -6.64
N MET A 35 9.97 17.49 -6.49
CA MET A 35 10.00 16.75 -5.22
C MET A 35 10.68 17.49 -4.07
N ASP A 36 11.68 18.32 -4.37
CA ASP A 36 12.42 19.12 -3.39
C ASP A 36 11.87 20.55 -3.22
N ASP A 37 10.82 20.92 -3.98
CA ASP A 37 10.25 22.25 -3.91
C ASP A 37 9.35 22.38 -2.67
N ILE A 38 9.43 23.54 -2.00
CA ILE A 38 8.65 23.83 -0.80
C ILE A 38 7.51 24.78 -1.19
N PRO A 39 6.27 24.28 -1.41
CA PRO A 39 5.15 25.15 -1.72
C PRO A 39 4.80 26.07 -0.54
N PRO A 40 4.07 27.16 -0.78
CA PRO A 40 3.52 28.01 0.27
C PRO A 40 2.79 27.20 1.34
N TRP A 41 2.98 27.55 2.62
CA TRP A 41 2.49 26.79 3.78
C TRP A 41 0.97 26.49 3.73
N TYR A 42 0.17 27.38 3.17
CA TYR A 42 -1.28 27.19 3.03
C TYR A 42 -1.62 26.12 1.98
N LEU A 43 -0.89 26.06 0.86
CA LEU A 43 -1.06 25.01 -0.14
C LEU A 43 -0.62 23.65 0.41
N CYS A 44 0.43 23.60 1.23
CA CYS A 44 0.85 22.37 1.88
C CYS A 44 -0.28 21.73 2.69
N ILE A 45 -1.07 22.53 3.41
CA ILE A 45 -2.18 22.03 4.23
C ILE A 45 -3.28 21.42 3.34
N PHE A 46 -3.67 22.10 2.26
CA PHE A 46 -4.68 21.58 1.34
C PHE A 46 -4.21 20.33 0.60
N MET A 47 -2.96 20.31 0.14
CA MET A 47 -2.36 19.15 -0.51
C MET A 47 -2.24 17.95 0.43
N ALA A 48 -1.84 18.19 1.70
CA ALA A 48 -1.79 17.15 2.72
C ALA A 48 -3.18 16.58 3.03
N LEU A 49 -4.19 17.44 3.12
CA LEU A 49 -5.59 17.01 3.31
C LEU A 49 -6.06 16.18 2.12
N GLN A 50 -5.79 16.61 0.88
CA GLN A 50 -6.14 15.84 -0.32
C GLN A 50 -5.48 14.46 -0.31
N HIS A 51 -4.17 14.40 -0.05
CA HIS A 51 -3.45 13.12 0.04
C HIS A 51 -4.01 12.21 1.13
N TYR A 52 -4.34 12.78 2.30
CA TYR A 52 -4.96 12.03 3.38
C TYR A 52 -6.33 11.47 2.96
N LEU A 53 -7.21 12.30 2.39
CA LEU A 53 -8.54 11.88 1.96
C LEU A 53 -8.52 10.83 0.85
N THR A 54 -7.54 10.88 -0.05
CA THR A 54 -7.38 9.84 -1.09
C THR A 54 -6.89 8.51 -0.50
N MET A 55 -6.00 8.56 0.49
CA MET A 55 -5.37 7.35 1.04
C MET A 55 -6.20 6.66 2.13
N ILE A 56 -6.99 7.41 2.90
CA ILE A 56 -7.78 6.87 4.01
C ILE A 56 -8.77 5.79 3.55
N GLY A 57 -9.35 5.93 2.36
CA GLY A 57 -10.27 4.94 1.79
C GLY A 57 -9.62 3.56 1.64
N ALA A 58 -8.41 3.52 1.05
CA ALA A 58 -7.67 2.27 0.89
C ALA A 58 -7.19 1.70 2.25
N ILE A 59 -6.78 2.55 3.19
CA ILE A 59 -6.30 2.13 4.50
C ILE A 59 -7.43 1.49 5.33
N VAL A 60 -8.64 2.05 5.28
CA VAL A 60 -9.81 1.54 6.03
C VAL A 60 -10.45 0.32 5.34
N ALA A 61 -10.36 0.21 4.01
CA ALA A 61 -10.90 -0.93 3.27
C ALA A 61 -10.30 -2.28 3.69
N ILE A 62 -8.98 -2.32 3.96
CA ILE A 62 -8.28 -3.55 4.35
C ILE A 62 -8.83 -4.17 5.65
N PRO A 63 -8.82 -3.46 6.81
CA PRO A 63 -9.40 -3.99 8.03
C PRO A 63 -10.91 -4.22 7.91
N PHE A 64 -11.62 -3.45 7.07
CA PHE A 64 -13.05 -3.67 6.86
C PHE A 64 -13.33 -5.05 6.26
N ILE A 65 -12.54 -5.47 5.27
CA ILE A 65 -12.64 -6.80 4.63
C ILE A 65 -12.05 -7.91 5.53
N LEU A 66 -10.97 -7.60 6.27
CA LEU A 66 -10.25 -8.60 7.06
C LEU A 66 -10.94 -8.96 8.39
N CYS A 67 -11.57 -8.02 9.09
CA CYS A 67 -12.16 -8.27 10.41
C CYS A 67 -13.27 -9.35 10.40
N PRO A 68 -14.19 -9.38 9.43
CA PRO A 68 -15.16 -10.48 9.32
C PRO A 68 -14.49 -11.84 9.12
N ALA A 69 -13.40 -11.91 8.35
CA ALA A 69 -12.64 -13.13 8.15
C ALA A 69 -11.86 -13.59 9.41
N LEU A 70 -11.61 -12.67 10.36
CA LEU A 70 -11.02 -12.95 11.67
C LEU A 70 -12.05 -13.36 12.73
N CYS A 71 -13.33 -13.52 12.36
CA CYS A 71 -14.44 -13.86 13.24
C CYS A 71 -14.80 -12.75 14.25
N MET A 72 -14.60 -11.49 13.86
CA MET A 72 -14.98 -10.32 14.65
C MET A 72 -16.37 -9.81 14.24
N ALA A 73 -17.23 -9.51 15.21
CA ALA A 73 -18.54 -8.95 14.96
C ALA A 73 -18.43 -7.48 14.52
N GLU A 74 -19.43 -7.00 13.77
CA GLU A 74 -19.42 -5.61 13.29
C GLU A 74 -19.50 -4.57 14.40
N THR A 75 -20.15 -4.94 15.52
CA THR A 75 -20.36 -4.11 16.70
C THR A 75 -19.23 -4.20 17.73
N ASP A 76 -18.20 -5.02 17.48
CA ASP A 76 -17.10 -5.20 18.44
C ASP A 76 -16.23 -3.93 18.54
N PRO A 77 -15.95 -3.45 19.76
CA PRO A 77 -15.06 -2.29 19.95
C PRO A 77 -13.63 -2.58 19.44
N ASP A 78 -13.21 -3.84 19.46
CA ASP A 78 -11.88 -4.26 19.01
C ASP A 78 -11.66 -4.01 17.50
N ARG A 79 -12.73 -3.96 16.69
CA ARG A 79 -12.65 -3.60 15.26
C ARG A 79 -12.16 -2.18 15.07
N SER A 80 -12.70 -1.26 15.88
CA SER A 80 -12.31 0.15 15.83
C SER A 80 -10.88 0.38 16.29
N ASN A 81 -10.41 -0.41 17.27
CA ASN A 81 -9.02 -0.41 17.70
C ASN A 81 -8.07 -0.84 16.57
N ILE A 82 -8.40 -1.88 15.80
CA ILE A 82 -7.60 -2.30 14.64
C ILE A 82 -7.54 -1.20 13.57
N ILE A 83 -8.68 -0.57 13.26
CA ILE A 83 -8.72 0.51 12.26
C ILE A 83 -7.88 1.72 12.73
N SER A 84 -8.01 2.12 13.99
CA SER A 84 -7.26 3.24 14.56
C SER A 84 -5.74 2.97 14.55
N THR A 85 -5.33 1.78 14.96
CA THR A 85 -3.91 1.38 14.96
C THR A 85 -3.35 1.30 13.55
N MET A 86 -4.13 0.82 12.57
CA MET A 86 -3.73 0.82 11.16
C MET A 86 -3.45 2.24 10.64
N ILE A 87 -4.35 3.20 10.90
CA ILE A 87 -4.17 4.61 10.50
C ILE A 87 -2.96 5.23 11.20
N PHE A 88 -2.81 4.98 12.50
CA PHE A 88 -1.70 5.52 13.28
C PHE A 88 -0.34 4.98 12.82
N VAL A 89 -0.23 3.65 12.66
CA VAL A 89 1.01 3.00 12.24
C VAL A 89 1.37 3.40 10.80
N THR A 90 0.40 3.48 9.88
CA THR A 90 0.64 3.91 8.49
C THR A 90 1.17 5.35 8.42
N GLY A 91 0.64 6.26 9.24
CA GLY A 91 1.18 7.61 9.39
C GLY A 91 2.61 7.63 9.93
N LEU A 92 2.88 6.84 10.98
CA LEU A 92 4.20 6.74 11.59
C LEU A 92 5.24 6.19 10.60
N ILE A 93 4.95 5.09 9.89
CA ILE A 93 5.88 4.51 8.92
C ILE A 93 6.10 5.44 7.72
N THR A 94 5.07 6.18 7.28
CA THR A 94 5.20 7.16 6.20
C THR A 94 6.14 8.29 6.62
N TRP A 95 5.97 8.78 7.85
CA TRP A 95 6.86 9.80 8.41
C TRP A 95 8.29 9.31 8.55
N LEU A 96 8.50 8.08 9.04
CA LEU A 96 9.84 7.46 9.12
C LEU A 96 10.47 7.25 7.73
N GLN A 97 9.68 6.80 6.75
CA GLN A 97 10.14 6.58 5.37
C GLN A 97 10.54 7.89 4.68
N ALA A 98 9.80 8.98 4.94
CA ALA A 98 10.10 10.29 4.39
C ALA A 98 11.31 10.96 5.06
N THR A 99 11.55 10.72 6.35
CA THR A 99 12.64 11.34 7.12
C THR A 99 13.96 10.57 7.03
N PHE A 100 13.95 9.26 7.31
CA PHE A 100 15.13 8.40 7.38
C PHE A 100 15.27 7.42 6.22
N GLY A 101 14.17 7.12 5.52
CA GLY A 101 14.14 6.16 4.42
C GLY A 101 14.63 6.75 3.10
N CYS A 102 13.92 6.46 2.01
CA CYS A 102 14.33 6.86 0.68
C CYS A 102 14.15 8.37 0.38
N ARG A 103 13.59 9.15 1.34
CA ARG A 103 13.32 10.60 1.21
C ARG A 103 12.49 10.97 -0.03
N LEU A 104 11.75 10.01 -0.57
CA LEU A 104 10.83 10.18 -1.68
C LEU A 104 9.41 10.35 -1.13
N PRO A 105 8.54 11.13 -1.80
CA PRO A 105 7.15 11.34 -1.41
C PRO A 105 6.34 10.06 -1.68
N ILE A 106 6.42 9.09 -0.77
CA ILE A 106 5.72 7.81 -0.84
C ILE A 106 4.86 7.65 0.41
N VAL A 107 3.54 7.50 0.22
CA VAL A 107 2.64 7.16 1.33
C VAL A 107 2.67 5.64 1.53
N GLN A 108 3.01 5.23 2.74
CA GLN A 108 3.08 3.83 3.13
C GLN A 108 1.74 3.39 3.74
N GLY A 109 1.31 2.18 3.39
CA GLY A 109 0.01 1.64 3.77
C GLY A 109 0.03 0.12 3.80
N GLY A 110 -1.07 -0.48 4.28
CA GLY A 110 -1.28 -1.91 4.10
C GLY A 110 -1.38 -2.26 2.62
N THR A 111 -0.83 -3.42 2.23
CA THR A 111 -0.89 -3.89 0.84
C THR A 111 -2.10 -4.78 0.60
N ILE A 112 -2.92 -4.40 -0.36
CA ILE A 112 -4.07 -5.18 -0.82
C ILE A 112 -3.60 -6.52 -1.44
N SER A 113 -2.37 -6.59 -1.94
CA SER A 113 -1.81 -7.82 -2.50
C SER A 113 -1.64 -8.94 -1.48
N PHE A 114 -1.55 -8.63 -0.18
CA PHE A 114 -1.54 -9.64 0.87
C PHE A 114 -2.94 -10.05 1.34
N LEU A 115 -3.98 -9.32 0.95
CA LEU A 115 -5.34 -9.65 1.37
C LEU A 115 -5.82 -10.98 0.76
N VAL A 116 -5.54 -11.22 -0.52
CA VAL A 116 -5.87 -12.48 -1.21
C VAL A 116 -5.25 -13.71 -0.51
N PRO A 117 -3.92 -13.79 -0.29
CA PRO A 117 -3.34 -14.93 0.42
C PRO A 117 -3.80 -15.00 1.88
N THR A 118 -4.07 -13.87 2.54
CA THR A 118 -4.60 -13.86 3.91
C THR A 118 -6.00 -14.49 3.98
N LEU A 119 -6.90 -14.11 3.09
CA LEU A 119 -8.25 -14.67 3.02
C LEU A 119 -8.19 -16.17 2.66
N ALA A 120 -7.26 -16.56 1.80
CA ALA A 120 -7.02 -17.98 1.50
C ALA A 120 -6.58 -18.75 2.76
N ILE A 121 -5.66 -18.21 3.57
CA ILE A 121 -5.23 -18.82 4.84
C ILE A 121 -6.40 -18.97 5.81
N LEU A 122 -7.20 -17.92 5.98
CA LEU A 122 -8.37 -17.91 6.88
C LEU A 122 -9.51 -18.81 6.39
N GLY A 123 -9.55 -19.12 5.09
CA GLY A 123 -10.49 -20.06 4.50
C GLY A 123 -10.17 -21.54 4.74
N LEU A 124 -9.00 -21.89 5.29
CA LEU A 124 -8.66 -23.28 5.60
C LEU A 124 -9.57 -23.85 6.71
N PRO A 125 -9.84 -25.17 6.70
CA PRO A 125 -10.68 -25.81 7.72
C PRO A 125 -10.14 -25.64 9.15
N ALA A 126 -8.84 -25.42 9.32
CA ALA A 126 -8.22 -25.14 10.61
C ALA A 126 -8.58 -23.76 11.17
N TRP A 127 -8.84 -22.77 10.32
CA TRP A 127 -9.08 -21.38 10.70
C TRP A 127 -10.53 -20.92 10.53
N LYS A 128 -11.41 -21.82 10.07
CA LYS A 128 -12.82 -21.54 9.84
C LYS A 128 -13.48 -20.97 11.09
N CYS A 129 -14.24 -19.89 10.92
CA CYS A 129 -14.98 -19.29 12.02
C CYS A 129 -16.05 -20.25 12.55
N PRO A 130 -16.27 -20.29 13.88
CA PRO A 130 -17.42 -20.98 14.45
C PRO A 130 -18.73 -20.33 13.96
N ALA A 131 -19.83 -21.06 14.07
CA ALA A 131 -21.14 -20.54 13.71
C ALA A 131 -21.44 -19.24 14.49
N PRO A 132 -22.13 -18.26 13.89
CA PRO A 132 -22.41 -16.97 14.52
C PRO A 132 -23.16 -17.12 15.86
N GLU A 133 -24.07 -18.09 15.94
CA GLU A 133 -24.81 -18.42 17.17
C GLU A 133 -23.89 -18.83 18.34
N VAL A 134 -22.78 -19.52 18.03
CA VAL A 134 -21.80 -19.95 19.03
C VAL A 134 -20.88 -18.78 19.40
N LEU A 135 -20.50 -17.95 18.43
CA LEU A 135 -19.70 -16.75 18.64
C LEU A 135 -20.42 -15.71 19.50
N ASP A 136 -21.72 -15.55 19.33
CA ASP A 136 -22.53 -14.61 20.10
C ASP A 136 -22.81 -15.12 21.52
N ALA A 137 -22.91 -16.45 21.69
CA ALA A 137 -23.06 -17.10 22.99
C ALA A 137 -21.74 -17.20 23.78
N MET A 138 -20.59 -16.98 23.14
CA MET A 138 -19.27 -17.02 23.79
C MET A 138 -19.04 -15.81 24.71
N ASN A 139 -18.22 -16.03 25.74
CA ASN A 139 -17.75 -14.96 26.62
C ASN A 139 -16.86 -13.98 25.81
N PRO A 140 -16.82 -12.68 26.14
CA PRO A 140 -16.00 -11.71 25.39
C PRO A 140 -14.50 -12.04 25.40
N GLU A 141 -13.99 -12.71 26.43
CA GLU A 141 -12.60 -13.16 26.50
C GLU A 141 -12.32 -14.28 25.49
N ASP A 142 -13.21 -15.27 25.37
CA ASP A 142 -13.06 -16.38 24.42
C ASP A 142 -13.14 -15.88 22.97
N ARG A 143 -14.04 -14.93 22.70
CA ARG A 143 -14.14 -14.26 21.39
C ARG A 143 -12.87 -13.49 21.05
N ARG A 144 -12.20 -12.89 22.04
CA ARG A 144 -10.91 -12.21 21.84
C ARG A 144 -9.79 -13.16 21.47
N GLU A 145 -9.74 -14.32 22.12
CA GLU A 145 -8.75 -15.35 21.82
C GLU A 145 -8.87 -15.83 20.37
N VAL A 146 -10.10 -16.07 19.90
CA VAL A 146 -10.39 -16.53 18.53
C VAL A 146 -9.77 -15.63 17.47
N TRP A 147 -9.99 -14.31 17.53
CA TRP A 147 -9.44 -13.40 16.52
C TRP A 147 -7.95 -13.12 16.75
N THR A 148 -7.48 -13.07 18.00
CA THR A 148 -6.08 -12.76 18.35
C THR A 148 -5.13 -13.84 17.87
N VAL A 149 -5.49 -15.13 18.03
CA VAL A 149 -4.65 -16.25 17.55
C VAL A 149 -4.50 -16.19 16.03
N ARG A 150 -5.58 -15.90 15.29
CA ARG A 150 -5.54 -15.73 13.82
C ARG A 150 -4.68 -14.55 13.40
N MET A 151 -4.78 -13.43 14.12
CA MET A 151 -3.96 -12.24 13.87
C MET A 151 -2.47 -12.51 14.16
N CYS A 152 -2.15 -13.31 15.18
CA CYS A 152 -0.80 -13.73 15.50
C CYS A 152 -0.18 -14.57 14.38
N GLU A 153 -0.93 -15.55 13.85
CA GLU A 153 -0.49 -16.37 12.71
C GLU A 153 -0.23 -15.52 11.47
N LEU A 154 -1.16 -14.60 11.16
CA LEU A 154 -1.03 -13.71 10.00
C LEU A 154 0.20 -12.79 10.12
N SER A 155 0.35 -12.15 11.27
CA SER A 155 1.49 -11.25 11.51
C SER A 155 2.82 -12.00 11.53
N GLY A 156 2.85 -13.24 12.04
CA GLY A 156 4.00 -14.14 11.97
C GLY A 156 4.38 -14.48 10.52
N ALA A 157 3.39 -14.85 9.70
CA ALA A 157 3.61 -15.15 8.29
C ALA A 157 4.16 -13.94 7.51
N ILE A 158 3.57 -12.75 7.73
CA ILE A 158 4.03 -11.49 7.11
C ILE A 158 5.44 -11.13 7.59
N ALA A 159 5.74 -11.31 8.88
CA ALA A 159 7.08 -11.07 9.41
C ALA A 159 8.13 -11.96 8.73
N VAL A 160 7.88 -13.26 8.60
CA VAL A 160 8.79 -14.20 7.91
C VAL A 160 8.93 -13.83 6.43
N ALA A 161 7.84 -13.51 5.75
CA ALA A 161 7.87 -13.07 4.35
C ALA A 161 8.69 -11.79 4.16
N SER A 162 8.54 -10.82 5.06
CA SER A 162 9.30 -9.56 5.01
C SER A 162 10.80 -9.77 5.24
N LEU A 163 11.19 -10.65 6.17
CA LEU A 163 12.59 -11.02 6.38
C LEU A 163 13.18 -11.64 5.11
N PHE A 164 12.46 -12.59 4.51
CA PHE A 164 12.86 -13.20 3.23
C PHE A 164 13.03 -12.14 2.13
N GLN A 165 12.12 -11.16 2.05
CA GLN A 165 12.20 -10.07 1.09
C GLN A 165 13.41 -9.16 1.34
N VAL A 166 13.74 -8.84 2.60
CA VAL A 166 14.92 -8.04 2.95
C VAL A 166 16.21 -8.79 2.57
N PHE A 167 16.32 -10.08 2.90
CA PHE A 167 17.46 -10.89 2.50
C PHE A 167 17.59 -11.00 0.98
N GLY A 168 16.50 -11.26 0.26
CA GLY A 168 16.49 -11.31 -1.20
C GLY A 168 16.84 -9.97 -1.85
N GLY A 169 16.42 -8.86 -1.24
CA GLY A 169 16.80 -7.50 -1.65
C GLY A 169 18.29 -7.22 -1.44
N TYR A 170 18.82 -7.56 -0.26
CA TYR A 170 20.23 -7.38 0.09
C TYR A 170 21.17 -8.22 -0.81
N LEU A 171 20.76 -9.43 -1.16
CA LEU A 171 21.51 -10.32 -2.06
C LEU A 171 21.46 -9.90 -3.54
N GLY A 172 20.70 -8.85 -3.89
CA GLY A 172 20.59 -8.35 -5.27
C GLY A 172 19.72 -9.21 -6.19
N ILE A 173 19.03 -10.23 -5.66
CA ILE A 173 18.12 -11.11 -6.43
C ILE A 173 17.00 -10.28 -7.07
N ILE A 174 16.52 -9.25 -6.35
CA ILE A 174 15.47 -8.36 -6.85
C ILE A 174 15.89 -7.60 -8.12
N GLY A 175 17.17 -7.22 -8.23
CA GLY A 175 17.70 -6.54 -9.41
C GLY A 175 17.76 -7.45 -10.64
N SER A 176 18.07 -8.73 -10.44
CA SER A 176 18.00 -9.74 -11.51
C SER A 176 16.54 -10.02 -11.92
N LEU A 177 15.64 -10.14 -10.95
CA LEU A 177 14.22 -10.40 -11.17
C LEU A 177 13.52 -9.26 -11.93
N LEU A 178 13.85 -8.00 -11.62
CA LEU A 178 13.32 -6.82 -12.31
C LEU A 178 13.59 -6.81 -13.83
N ARG A 179 14.55 -7.58 -14.32
CA ARG A 179 14.78 -7.76 -15.77
C ARG A 179 13.67 -8.56 -16.45
N TYR A 180 12.98 -9.43 -15.71
CA TYR A 180 11.90 -10.28 -16.21
C TYR A 180 10.51 -9.71 -15.94
N VAL A 181 10.38 -8.89 -14.91
CA VAL A 181 9.12 -8.23 -14.56
C VAL A 181 8.88 -7.07 -15.52
N THR A 182 8.04 -7.30 -16.52
CA THR A 182 7.65 -6.27 -17.49
C THR A 182 6.25 -5.75 -17.17
N PRO A 183 5.86 -4.54 -17.64
CA PRO A 183 4.48 -4.06 -17.50
C PRO A 183 3.44 -5.07 -18.02
N LEU A 184 3.81 -5.87 -19.03
CA LEU A 184 2.99 -6.93 -19.61
C LEU A 184 2.60 -8.00 -18.59
N THR A 185 3.45 -8.27 -17.58
CA THR A 185 3.17 -9.26 -16.53
C THR A 185 2.58 -8.63 -15.26
N ILE A 186 2.93 -7.37 -14.95
CA ILE A 186 2.42 -6.68 -13.75
C ILE A 186 0.94 -6.36 -13.89
N VAL A 187 0.52 -5.76 -15.01
CA VAL A 187 -0.85 -5.31 -15.23
C VAL A 187 -1.87 -6.44 -15.04
N PRO A 188 -1.75 -7.62 -15.70
CA PRO A 188 -2.71 -8.69 -15.50
C PRO A 188 -2.69 -9.24 -14.07
N THR A 189 -1.54 -9.26 -13.40
CA THR A 189 -1.44 -9.72 -12.01
C THR A 189 -2.16 -8.78 -11.05
N VAL A 190 -1.94 -7.48 -11.17
CA VAL A 190 -2.61 -6.46 -10.35
C VAL A 190 -4.11 -6.42 -10.65
N ALA A 191 -4.51 -6.54 -11.92
CA ALA A 191 -5.90 -6.64 -12.30
C ALA A 191 -6.57 -7.87 -11.69
N LEU A 192 -5.90 -9.03 -11.70
CA LEU A 192 -6.42 -10.25 -11.09
C LEU A 192 -6.61 -10.10 -9.57
N VAL A 193 -5.64 -9.50 -8.87
CA VAL A 193 -5.79 -9.19 -7.43
C VAL A 193 -7.02 -8.30 -7.21
N GLY A 194 -7.19 -7.24 -8.01
CA GLY A 194 -8.37 -6.38 -7.93
C GLY A 194 -9.69 -7.14 -8.17
N LEU A 195 -9.74 -8.00 -9.18
CA LEU A 195 -10.91 -8.82 -9.51
C LEU A 195 -11.27 -9.78 -8.39
N THR A 196 -10.29 -10.43 -7.75
CA THR A 196 -10.57 -11.37 -6.63
C THR A 196 -11.16 -10.69 -5.40
N LEU A 197 -10.96 -9.38 -5.26
CA LEU A 197 -11.47 -8.59 -4.14
C LEU A 197 -12.80 -7.90 -4.46
N PHE A 198 -13.20 -7.90 -5.72
CA PHE A 198 -14.43 -7.24 -6.17
C PHE A 198 -15.65 -7.81 -5.45
N ASP A 199 -15.74 -9.12 -5.27
CA ASP A 199 -16.90 -9.75 -4.63
C ASP A 199 -17.07 -9.28 -3.17
N HIS A 200 -15.99 -9.27 -2.40
CA HIS A 200 -16.00 -8.78 -1.01
C HIS A 200 -16.30 -7.28 -0.92
N ALA A 201 -15.76 -6.47 -1.85
CA ALA A 201 -16.02 -5.05 -1.90
C ALA A 201 -17.46 -4.74 -2.32
N ALA A 202 -18.01 -5.49 -3.28
CA ALA A 202 -19.38 -5.34 -3.77
C ALA A 202 -20.39 -5.72 -2.69
N GLU A 203 -20.15 -6.81 -1.95
CA GLU A 203 -21.01 -7.21 -0.84
C GLU A 203 -21.01 -6.17 0.28
N ALA A 204 -19.84 -5.65 0.65
CA ALA A 204 -19.72 -4.54 1.59
C ALA A 204 -20.45 -3.27 1.12
N ALA A 205 -20.30 -2.90 -0.16
CA ALA A 205 -20.96 -1.73 -0.74
C ALA A 205 -22.50 -1.89 -0.82
N SER A 206 -22.98 -3.12 -1.03
CA SER A 206 -24.41 -3.42 -1.13
C SER A 206 -25.18 -3.15 0.16
N GLN A 207 -24.52 -3.24 1.31
CA GLN A 207 -25.14 -2.98 2.62
C GLN A 207 -25.57 -1.51 2.77
N GLN A 208 -24.85 -0.57 2.14
CA GLN A 208 -25.08 0.86 2.32
C GLN A 208 -24.83 1.67 1.02
N TRP A 209 -25.61 1.39 -0.01
CA TRP A 209 -25.47 1.96 -1.36
C TRP A 209 -25.37 3.49 -1.40
N GLY A 210 -26.06 4.20 -0.50
CA GLY A 210 -26.05 5.67 -0.44
C GLY A 210 -24.73 6.28 0.04
N ILE A 211 -23.95 5.53 0.83
CA ILE A 211 -22.61 5.93 1.28
C ILE A 211 -21.55 5.40 0.29
N ALA A 212 -21.78 4.25 -0.32
CA ALA A 212 -20.86 3.62 -1.26
C ALA A 212 -20.79 4.29 -2.64
N ALA A 213 -21.77 5.12 -3.00
CA ALA A 213 -21.78 5.87 -4.27
C ALA A 213 -20.92 7.16 -4.26
N GLY A 214 -20.34 7.51 -3.10
CA GLY A 214 -19.55 8.73 -2.88
C GLY A 214 -18.04 8.55 -2.99
#